data_AF-A0A6J5WTG6-F1
#
_entry.id   AF-A0A6J5WTG6-F1
#
_cell.length_a   1.000
_cell.length_b   1.000
_cell.length_c   1.000
_cell.angle_alpha   90.00
_cell.angle_beta   90.00
_cell.angle_gamma   90.00
#
_symmetry.space_group_name_H-M   'P 1'
#
loop_
_entity.id
_entity.type
_entity.pdbx_description
1 polymer ?
#
loop_
_entity_poly.entity_id
_entity_poly.type
_entity_poly.pdbx_seq_one_letter_code
_entity_poly.pdbx_strand_id
1 'polypeptide(L)'
;MEDQTEFFNFAKDEYDRNDSHHKVIGPRVCSYSLSFDYNKSEEWYKGSLSFKRDGKPIPVTFVKVDGVDGIDAASRAELIFHRTCEVGADVVLRPRKDLFVKQKYFPKLPDHIEIRKGVSCVCYDRFEPLKDWADEVQSKEIVPYDDQLKLPLRTPDDRLQDFWRTSIGDLIRGVRSIHAKGLFHGGLHKQSSFVFFHDKLKVINIEGYLADLSPSDQVENKKKDLMQLRMMLDVVFKKILGSKYSWKECSSFLKFFDNAECLDYPEFVEKLISHPFLLSSEERMGMFARYHRKWDIVGKQKAVEKALRSSDFDHFKSWNRTPVLSNMNKFMKGVYYHSSGNYSGEVTELLRYLRNLYNHYYQSKALTVNIVDVDSGVQRLFPGFLELLYTHLEKL
;
A
#
# COMPACT_ATOMS: atom_id res chain seq x y z
N MET A 1 42.38 15.79 16.00
CA MET A 1 41.28 16.77 16.02
C MET A 1 41.50 17.66 14.83
N GLU A 2 40.85 17.38 13.70
CA GLU A 2 40.88 18.28 12.53
C GLU A 2 40.12 19.55 12.88
N ASP A 3 40.72 20.67 12.49
CA ASP A 3 40.51 22.00 13.03
C ASP A 3 39.07 22.48 12.75
N GLN A 4 38.38 23.02 13.77
CA GLN A 4 37.06 23.62 13.57
C GLN A 4 37.12 24.76 12.53
N THR A 5 38.30 25.36 12.36
CA THR A 5 38.59 26.41 11.38
C THR A 5 38.49 25.93 9.93
N GLU A 6 39.02 24.74 9.59
CA GLU A 6 38.89 24.16 8.25
C GLU A 6 37.44 23.85 7.90
N PHE A 7 36.63 23.47 8.89
CA PHE A 7 35.20 23.26 8.70
C PHE A 7 34.45 24.55 8.41
N PHE A 8 34.71 25.61 9.18
CA PHE A 8 34.10 26.91 8.90
C PHE A 8 34.54 27.43 7.54
N ASN A 9 35.78 27.18 7.13
CA ASN A 9 36.28 27.57 5.82
C ASN A 9 35.70 26.72 4.68
N PHE A 10 35.54 25.39 4.82
CA PHE A 10 34.83 24.56 3.83
C PHE A 10 33.34 24.93 3.73
N ALA A 11 32.68 25.10 4.88
CA ALA A 11 31.30 25.57 4.91
C ALA A 11 31.16 26.98 4.30
N LYS A 12 32.18 27.84 4.48
CA LYS A 12 32.30 29.17 3.86
C LYS A 12 32.60 29.10 2.36
N ASP A 13 33.45 28.18 1.90
CA ASP A 13 33.79 28.01 0.48
C ASP A 13 32.62 27.37 -0.29
N GLU A 14 31.90 26.42 0.31
CA GLU A 14 30.62 25.93 -0.23
C GLU A 14 29.51 26.99 -0.13
N TYR A 15 29.53 27.84 0.90
CA TYR A 15 28.65 29.03 1.05
C TYR A 15 28.93 30.07 -0.03
N ASP A 16 30.19 30.27 -0.43
CA ASP A 16 30.62 31.18 -1.49
C ASP A 16 30.36 30.58 -2.89
N ARG A 17 30.15 29.26 -3.01
CA ARG A 17 29.84 28.54 -4.27
C ARG A 17 28.37 28.16 -4.43
N ASN A 18 27.57 28.16 -3.37
CA ASN A 18 26.16 27.72 -3.37
C ASN A 18 25.33 28.43 -2.27
N ASP A 19 24.35 29.24 -2.68
CA ASP A 19 23.58 30.19 -1.84
C ASP A 19 22.55 29.56 -0.88
N SER A 20 22.94 28.55 -0.11
CA SER A 20 22.12 27.86 0.90
C SER A 20 22.50 28.28 2.32
N HIS A 21 21.53 28.66 3.16
CA HIS A 21 21.82 28.97 4.57
C HIS A 21 21.77 27.71 5.43
N HIS A 22 22.93 27.28 5.94
CA HIS A 22 23.01 26.20 6.93
C HIS A 22 22.47 26.67 8.29
N LYS A 23 21.82 25.76 9.03
CA LYS A 23 21.62 25.87 10.48
C LYS A 23 22.48 24.80 11.14
N VAL A 24 23.44 25.23 11.96
CA VAL A 24 24.18 24.32 12.87
C VAL A 24 23.21 23.90 13.96
N ILE A 25 22.81 22.62 14.00
CA ILE A 25 22.02 22.04 15.10
C ILE A 25 22.69 20.72 15.52
N GLY A 26 23.31 20.71 16.70
CA GLY A 26 23.92 19.54 17.35
C GLY A 26 25.40 19.28 17.03
N PRO A 27 25.97 18.14 17.49
CA PRO A 27 27.39 17.80 17.30
C PRO A 27 27.78 17.37 15.88
N ARG A 28 26.83 17.41 14.92
CA ARG A 28 27.05 17.07 13.50
C ARG A 28 26.48 18.17 12.62
N VAL A 29 27.36 18.92 11.96
CA VAL A 29 26.95 19.96 11.01
C VAL A 29 26.65 19.34 9.64
N CYS A 30 25.57 19.78 9.01
CA CYS A 30 25.18 19.38 7.66
C CYS A 30 24.90 20.61 6.79
N SER A 31 25.23 20.51 5.51
CA SER A 31 24.86 21.47 4.46
C SER A 31 23.78 20.89 3.55
N TYR A 32 22.95 21.74 2.95
CA TYR A 32 21.94 21.32 1.98
C TYR A 32 21.92 22.24 0.77
N SER A 33 21.51 21.73 -0.38
CA SER A 33 21.20 22.55 -1.56
C SER A 33 19.84 22.16 -2.12
N LEU A 34 19.16 23.11 -2.75
CA LEU A 34 17.84 22.90 -3.34
C LEU A 34 17.90 22.91 -4.86
N SER A 35 17.09 22.07 -5.47
CA SER A 35 16.71 22.11 -6.87
C SER A 35 15.26 22.61 -6.91
N PHE A 36 15.06 23.87 -7.28
CA PHE A 36 13.76 24.53 -7.22
C PHE A 36 13.25 24.88 -8.63
N ASP A 37 12.01 24.49 -8.92
CA ASP A 37 11.25 24.95 -10.08
C ASP A 37 10.14 25.91 -9.61
N TYR A 38 10.24 27.19 -10.00
CA TYR A 38 9.38 28.26 -9.50
C TYR A 38 7.94 28.21 -10.03
N ASN A 39 7.65 27.36 -11.01
CA ASN A 39 6.32 27.24 -11.59
C ASN A 39 5.39 26.30 -10.80
N LYS A 40 5.87 25.68 -9.72
CA LYS A 40 5.09 24.73 -8.92
C LYS A 40 5.10 25.16 -7.44
N SER A 41 3.91 25.30 -6.86
CA SER A 41 3.76 25.28 -5.40
C SER A 41 4.01 23.85 -4.94
N GLU A 42 5.20 23.57 -4.43
CA GLU A 42 5.57 22.19 -4.10
C GLU A 42 5.35 21.88 -2.62
N GLU A 43 4.69 20.75 -2.33
CA GLU A 43 4.62 20.15 -0.99
C GLU A 43 5.99 19.61 -0.53
N TRP A 44 6.98 19.57 -1.43
CA TRP A 44 8.33 19.11 -1.18
C TRP A 44 9.33 19.76 -2.13
N TYR A 45 10.60 19.81 -1.74
CA TYR A 45 11.67 20.34 -2.58
C TYR A 45 12.76 19.29 -2.80
N LYS A 46 13.21 19.17 -4.04
CA LYS A 46 14.30 18.28 -4.43
C LYS A 46 15.64 18.92 -4.05
N GLY A 47 16.65 18.12 -3.69
CA GLY A 47 17.95 18.70 -3.35
C GLY A 47 19.03 17.70 -2.96
N SER A 48 20.07 18.18 -2.29
CA SER A 48 21.15 17.36 -1.75
C SER A 48 21.48 17.71 -0.30
N LEU A 49 21.97 16.73 0.47
CA LEU A 49 22.39 16.86 1.87
C LEU A 49 23.82 16.32 2.03
N SER A 50 24.70 17.07 2.69
CA SER A 50 26.11 16.70 2.90
C SER A 50 26.49 16.76 4.37
N PHE A 51 27.32 15.81 4.83
CA PHE A 51 27.84 15.73 6.21
C PHE A 51 29.38 15.82 6.25
N LYS A 52 29.92 16.46 7.30
CA LYS A 52 31.32 16.91 7.52
C LYS A 52 32.49 15.92 7.32
N ARG A 53 32.30 14.64 6.95
CA ARG A 53 33.41 13.69 6.74
C ARG A 53 33.29 13.02 5.37
N ASP A 54 33.92 13.60 4.35
CA ASP A 54 34.12 13.01 3.01
C ASP A 54 32.86 12.49 2.28
N GLY A 55 31.68 12.94 2.71
CA GLY A 55 30.41 12.43 2.21
C GLY A 55 30.07 13.04 0.86
N LYS A 56 29.98 12.21 -0.18
CA LYS A 56 29.30 12.59 -1.42
C LYS A 56 27.92 13.17 -1.09
N PRO A 57 27.50 14.29 -1.71
CA PRO A 57 26.16 14.83 -1.51
C PRO A 57 25.11 13.75 -1.73
N ILE A 58 24.22 13.59 -0.75
CA ILE A 58 23.16 12.59 -0.78
C ILE A 58 21.95 13.23 -1.44
N PRO A 59 21.40 12.66 -2.53
CA PRO A 59 20.14 13.12 -3.09
C PRO A 59 19.01 12.97 -2.08
N VAL A 60 18.29 14.05 -1.81
CA VAL A 60 17.23 14.10 -0.81
C VAL A 60 15.98 14.82 -1.33
N THR A 61 14.89 14.63 -0.61
CA THR A 61 13.65 15.39 -0.76
C THR A 61 13.30 16.03 0.59
N PHE A 62 13.07 17.35 0.60
CA PHE A 62 12.64 18.14 1.75
C PHE A 62 11.13 18.27 1.73
N VAL A 63 10.41 17.53 2.56
CA VAL A 63 8.95 17.61 2.64
C VAL A 63 8.57 18.75 3.57
N LYS A 64 7.80 19.71 3.04
CA LYS A 64 7.34 20.88 3.80
C LYS A 64 6.36 20.46 4.90
N VAL A 65 6.47 21.11 6.06
CA VAL A 65 5.55 20.96 7.19
C VAL A 65 4.98 22.32 7.55
N ASP A 66 3.65 22.38 7.60
CA ASP A 66 2.90 23.56 8.06
C ASP A 66 2.49 23.41 9.53
N GLY A 67 2.28 24.52 10.23
CA GLY A 67 1.71 24.49 11.59
C GLY A 67 0.24 24.08 11.58
N VAL A 68 -0.20 23.35 12.61
CA VAL A 68 -1.58 22.83 12.75
C VAL A 68 -1.97 22.85 14.23
N ASP A 69 -3.21 23.21 14.55
CA ASP A 69 -3.82 23.11 15.89
C ASP A 69 -2.96 23.71 17.02
N GLY A 70 -2.38 24.90 16.78
CA GLY A 70 -1.56 25.60 17.77
C GLY A 70 -0.11 25.11 17.89
N ILE A 71 0.27 24.08 17.14
CA ILE A 71 1.66 23.63 17.01
C ILE A 71 2.29 24.36 15.82
N ASP A 72 3.39 25.07 16.05
CA ASP A 72 4.12 25.73 14.98
C ASP A 72 4.82 24.71 14.05
N ALA A 73 5.16 25.15 12.84
CA ALA A 73 5.72 24.31 11.80
C ALA A 73 7.04 23.64 12.20
N ALA A 74 7.89 24.29 12.99
CA ALA A 74 9.18 23.73 13.41
C ALA A 74 8.97 22.63 14.45
N SER A 75 8.15 22.90 15.49
CA SER A 75 7.80 21.92 16.51
C SER A 75 7.11 20.69 15.91
N ARG A 76 6.22 20.89 14.93
CA ARG A 76 5.57 19.77 14.23
C ARG A 76 6.56 18.95 13.39
N ALA A 77 7.49 19.60 12.69
CA ALA A 77 8.51 18.90 11.90
C ALA A 77 9.42 18.03 12.78
N GLU A 78 9.84 18.53 13.93
CA GLU A 78 10.63 17.78 14.92
C GLU A 78 9.84 16.58 15.45
N LEU A 79 8.57 16.77 15.84
CA LEU A 79 7.71 15.68 16.30
C LEU A 79 7.52 14.60 15.23
N ILE A 80 7.26 14.99 13.97
CA ILE A 80 7.16 14.07 12.85
C ILE A 80 8.47 13.28 12.66
N PHE A 81 9.62 13.97 12.72
CA PHE A 81 10.93 13.35 12.57
C PHE A 81 11.14 12.25 13.62
N HIS A 82 10.91 12.55 14.90
CA HIS A 82 11.08 11.60 16.00
C HIS A 82 10.14 10.41 15.87
N ARG A 83 8.83 10.66 15.69
CA ARG A 83 7.81 9.59 15.56
C ARG A 83 8.09 8.68 14.39
N THR A 84 8.47 9.24 13.24
CA THR A 84 8.77 8.44 12.05
C THR A 84 10.05 7.62 12.23
N CYS A 85 11.04 8.11 12.99
CA CYS A 85 12.24 7.34 13.32
C CYS A 85 11.99 6.11 14.22
N GLU A 86 10.93 6.12 15.04
CA GLU A 86 10.57 5.01 15.92
C GLU A 86 10.02 3.77 15.17
N VAL A 87 9.53 3.98 13.95
CA VAL A 87 8.92 2.93 13.12
C VAL A 87 9.98 2.22 12.28
N GLY A 88 9.77 0.93 12.00
CA GLY A 88 10.65 0.12 11.14
C GLY A 88 10.76 0.68 9.72
N ALA A 89 11.96 0.61 9.13
CA ALA A 89 12.24 1.10 7.78
C ALA A 89 11.61 0.24 6.67
N ASP A 90 11.08 -0.93 7.01
CA ASP A 90 10.25 -1.79 6.17
C ASP A 90 8.91 -1.14 5.83
N VAL A 91 8.38 -0.32 6.74
CA VAL A 91 7.06 0.32 6.63
C VAL A 91 7.15 1.77 6.17
N VAL A 92 8.02 2.54 6.84
CA VAL A 92 8.15 3.98 6.59
C VAL A 92 9.44 4.29 5.85
N LEU A 93 9.43 5.36 5.06
CA LEU A 93 10.68 5.98 4.66
C LEU A 93 11.17 6.80 5.84
N ARG A 94 12.26 6.37 6.47
CA ARG A 94 12.80 7.08 7.64
C ARG A 94 13.39 8.42 7.22
N PRO A 95 13.09 9.50 7.95
CA PRO A 95 13.70 10.78 7.67
C PRO A 95 15.16 10.78 8.09
N ARG A 96 15.96 11.57 7.39
CA ARG A 96 17.36 11.84 7.75
C ARG A 96 17.45 12.91 8.83
N LYS A 97 16.62 13.96 8.74
CA LYS A 97 16.66 15.13 9.63
C LYS A 97 15.43 16.02 9.45
N ASP A 98 14.97 16.69 10.50
CA ASP A 98 14.13 17.88 10.42
C ASP A 98 15.00 19.14 10.29
N LEU A 99 14.60 20.10 9.47
CA LEU A 99 15.35 21.35 9.30
C LEU A 99 14.47 22.52 8.83
N PHE A 100 14.93 23.72 9.16
CA PHE A 100 14.40 24.96 8.61
C PHE A 100 15.19 25.33 7.35
N VAL A 101 14.51 25.28 6.20
CA VAL A 101 15.06 25.54 4.87
C VAL A 101 14.77 26.98 4.47
N LYS A 102 15.77 27.73 3.99
CA LYS A 102 15.58 29.09 3.51
C LYS A 102 16.50 29.38 2.33
N GLN A 103 15.92 29.91 1.25
CA GLN A 103 16.65 30.29 0.03
C GLN A 103 16.61 31.81 -0.15
N LYS A 104 17.74 32.51 0.05
CA LYS A 104 17.78 33.99 -0.05
C LYS A 104 18.10 34.51 -1.44
N TYR A 105 18.96 33.83 -2.22
CA TYR A 105 19.47 34.35 -3.48
C TYR A 105 18.98 33.53 -4.67
N PHE A 106 17.86 33.96 -5.23
CA PHE A 106 17.54 33.72 -6.62
C PHE A 106 17.08 35.05 -7.20
N PRO A 107 17.88 35.73 -8.04
CA PRO A 107 17.55 37.04 -8.58
C PRO A 107 16.18 37.10 -9.29
N LYS A 108 15.68 35.94 -9.75
CA LYS A 108 14.42 35.78 -10.49
C LYS A 108 13.23 35.33 -9.63
N LEU A 109 13.42 34.95 -8.37
CA LEU A 109 12.29 34.55 -7.53
C LEU A 109 11.56 35.78 -6.97
N PRO A 110 10.23 35.86 -7.05
CA PRO A 110 9.50 36.93 -6.38
C PRO A 110 9.61 36.88 -4.84
N ASP A 111 9.54 38.02 -4.17
CA ASP A 111 9.60 38.14 -2.71
C ASP A 111 8.47 37.40 -1.97
N HIS A 112 7.36 37.13 -2.65
CA HIS A 112 6.20 36.46 -2.07
C HIS A 112 6.36 34.93 -1.98
N ILE A 113 7.39 34.35 -2.59
CA ILE A 113 7.61 32.90 -2.54
C ILE A 113 8.04 32.48 -1.13
N GLU A 114 7.34 31.51 -0.56
CA GLU A 114 7.49 31.08 0.84
C GLU A 114 8.92 30.65 1.21
N ILE A 115 9.65 30.03 0.29
CA ILE A 115 11.01 29.56 0.54
C ILE A 115 12.01 30.70 0.79
N ARG A 116 11.68 31.95 0.39
CA ARG A 116 12.43 33.16 0.76
C ARG A 116 12.21 33.56 2.21
N LYS A 117 11.04 33.26 2.78
CA LYS A 117 10.73 33.52 4.20
C LYS A 117 11.33 32.42 5.07
N GLY A 118 11.38 31.22 4.53
CA GLY A 118 11.91 30.01 5.14
C GLY A 118 10.77 29.09 5.59
N VAL A 119 11.00 27.79 5.45
CA VAL A 119 10.00 26.73 5.62
C VAL A 119 10.57 25.61 6.48
N SER A 120 9.77 25.10 7.41
CA SER A 120 10.15 23.90 8.17
C SER A 120 9.91 22.66 7.30
N CYS A 121 10.88 21.77 7.28
CA CYS A 121 10.85 20.57 6.45
C CYS A 121 11.32 19.34 7.23
N VAL A 122 10.83 18.18 6.82
CA VAL A 122 11.42 16.89 7.15
C VAL A 122 12.12 16.36 5.91
N CYS A 123 13.40 16.05 6.04
CA CYS A 123 14.26 15.60 4.94
C CYS A 123 14.33 14.08 4.90
N TYR A 124 14.08 13.53 3.72
CA TYR A 124 14.10 12.11 3.42
C TYR A 124 15.09 11.81 2.30
N ASP A 125 15.45 10.55 2.15
CA ASP A 125 16.06 10.09 0.92
C ASP A 125 15.23 10.47 -0.30
N ARG A 126 15.88 10.68 -1.44
CA ARG A 126 15.18 10.99 -2.68
C ARG A 126 14.16 9.89 -2.99
N PHE A 127 12.92 10.31 -3.15
CA PHE A 127 11.78 9.46 -3.48
C PHE A 127 10.96 10.06 -4.62
N GLU A 128 10.04 9.26 -5.13
CA GLU A 128 9.00 9.67 -6.07
C GLU A 128 7.63 9.71 -5.36
N PRO A 129 6.93 10.85 -5.32
CA PRO A 129 5.63 10.95 -4.67
C PRO A 129 4.56 10.14 -5.41
N LEU A 130 3.69 9.42 -4.68
CA LEU A 130 2.57 8.68 -5.29
C LEU A 130 1.61 9.60 -6.06
N LYS A 131 1.42 10.82 -5.56
CA LYS A 131 0.58 11.85 -6.20
C LYS A 131 1.06 12.16 -7.62
N ASP A 132 2.34 12.53 -7.73
CA ASP A 132 3.00 12.90 -8.99
C ASP A 132 3.01 11.72 -9.96
N TRP A 133 3.44 10.55 -9.48
CA TRP A 133 3.44 9.32 -10.30
C TRP A 133 2.05 9.01 -10.86
N ALA A 134 0.99 9.13 -10.04
CA ALA A 134 -0.37 8.87 -10.50
C ALA A 134 -0.89 9.94 -11.49
N ASP A 135 -0.39 11.18 -11.42
CA ASP A 135 -0.65 12.23 -12.43
C ASP A 135 0.06 11.92 -13.76
N GLU A 136 1.32 11.50 -13.72
CA GLU A 136 2.12 11.14 -14.90
C GLU A 136 1.54 9.94 -15.65
N VAL A 137 1.10 8.90 -14.94
CA VAL A 137 0.43 7.75 -15.56
C VAL A 137 -0.86 8.17 -16.29
N GLN A 138 -1.58 9.15 -15.76
CA GLN A 138 -2.81 9.65 -16.38
C GLN A 138 -2.54 10.52 -17.61
N SER A 139 -1.47 11.31 -17.61
CA SER A 139 -1.12 12.24 -18.70
C SER A 139 -0.63 11.53 -19.97
N LYS A 140 -0.44 10.20 -19.93
CA LYS A 140 0.15 9.37 -21.00
C LYS A 140 1.56 9.82 -21.40
N GLU A 141 2.25 10.55 -20.53
CA GLU A 141 3.69 10.77 -20.71
C GLU A 141 4.41 9.41 -20.67
N ILE A 142 5.56 9.33 -21.34
CA ILE A 142 6.31 8.08 -21.48
C ILE A 142 6.67 7.58 -20.08
N VAL A 143 5.97 6.54 -19.65
CA VAL A 143 6.21 5.84 -18.39
C VAL A 143 7.61 5.22 -18.47
N PRO A 144 8.56 5.59 -17.58
CA PRO A 144 9.92 5.04 -17.57
C PRO A 144 9.93 3.50 -17.49
N TYR A 145 11.02 2.87 -17.94
CA TYR A 145 11.14 1.40 -17.93
C TYR A 145 10.92 0.78 -16.54
N ASP A 146 11.36 1.45 -15.47
CA ASP A 146 11.22 0.98 -14.08
C ASP A 146 9.77 0.96 -13.58
N ASP A 147 8.87 1.68 -14.25
CA ASP A 147 7.43 1.73 -13.91
C ASP A 147 6.62 0.61 -14.57
N GLN A 148 7.24 -0.19 -15.44
CA GLN A 148 6.61 -1.38 -16.03
C GLN A 148 6.24 -2.44 -14.98
N LEU A 149 6.85 -2.40 -13.79
CA LEU A 149 6.46 -3.27 -12.67
C LEU A 149 5.22 -2.76 -11.94
N LYS A 150 4.95 -1.46 -12.00
CA LYS A 150 3.79 -0.81 -11.37
C LYS A 150 2.55 -0.85 -12.28
N LEU A 151 2.71 -1.15 -13.57
CA LEU A 151 1.64 -1.14 -14.56
C LEU A 151 1.62 -2.41 -15.44
N PRO A 152 0.45 -2.82 -15.97
CA PRO A 152 -0.88 -2.26 -15.72
C PRO A 152 -1.33 -2.47 -14.28
N LEU A 153 -2.31 -1.73 -13.72
CA LEU A 153 -2.80 -2.01 -12.37
C LEU A 153 -3.47 -3.41 -12.27
N ARG A 154 -4.01 -3.88 -13.40
CA ARG A 154 -4.80 -5.09 -13.54
C ARG A 154 -4.14 -6.07 -14.49
N THR A 155 -4.12 -7.34 -14.13
CA THR A 155 -3.74 -8.42 -15.05
C THR A 155 -4.82 -8.62 -16.14
N PRO A 156 -4.51 -9.30 -17.26
CA PRO A 156 -5.50 -9.58 -18.32
C PRO A 156 -6.71 -10.41 -17.85
N ASP A 157 -6.58 -11.13 -16.76
CA ASP A 157 -7.62 -11.92 -16.11
C ASP A 157 -8.22 -11.21 -14.90
N ASP A 158 -8.18 -9.88 -14.93
CA ASP A 158 -8.99 -9.03 -14.10
C ASP A 158 -8.60 -8.96 -12.61
N ARG A 159 -7.38 -9.40 -12.26
CA ARG A 159 -6.82 -9.39 -10.89
C ARG A 159 -5.86 -8.22 -10.67
N LEU A 160 -5.53 -7.98 -9.40
CA LEU A 160 -4.54 -6.97 -9.01
C LEU A 160 -3.13 -7.47 -9.34
N GLN A 161 -2.32 -6.64 -10.00
CA GLN A 161 -0.92 -6.98 -10.26
C GLN A 161 -0.14 -7.22 -8.96
N ASP A 162 0.87 -8.09 -9.05
CA ASP A 162 1.69 -8.52 -7.91
C ASP A 162 2.33 -7.37 -7.14
N PHE A 163 2.82 -6.35 -7.85
CA PHE A 163 3.40 -5.15 -7.22
C PHE A 163 2.39 -4.46 -6.30
N TRP A 164 1.19 -4.16 -6.80
CA TRP A 164 0.15 -3.47 -6.04
C TRP A 164 -0.43 -4.35 -4.94
N ARG A 165 -0.59 -5.63 -5.20
CA ARG A 165 -1.02 -6.61 -4.20
C ARG A 165 -0.07 -6.60 -3.00
N THR A 166 1.22 -6.72 -3.27
CA THR A 166 2.27 -6.73 -2.25
C THR A 166 2.33 -5.39 -1.54
N SER A 167 2.35 -4.28 -2.29
CA SER A 167 2.41 -2.93 -1.74
C SER A 167 1.24 -2.61 -0.81
N ILE A 168 -0.01 -2.92 -1.20
CA ILE A 168 -1.19 -2.66 -0.38
C ILE A 168 -1.18 -3.56 0.87
N GLY A 169 -0.82 -4.83 0.72
CA GLY A 169 -0.67 -5.75 1.86
C GLY A 169 0.37 -5.25 2.86
N ASP A 170 1.52 -4.78 2.37
CA ASP A 170 2.60 -4.24 3.18
C ASP A 170 2.23 -2.91 3.84
N LEU A 171 1.46 -2.04 3.17
CA LEU A 171 0.91 -0.83 3.77
C LEU A 171 -0.02 -1.17 4.95
N ILE A 172 -0.93 -2.14 4.81
CA ILE A 172 -1.85 -2.52 5.89
C ILE A 172 -1.08 -3.11 7.07
N ARG A 173 -0.13 -4.03 6.81
CA ARG A 173 0.77 -4.58 7.84
C ARG A 173 1.60 -3.49 8.49
N GLY A 174 2.01 -2.50 7.69
CA GLY A 174 2.78 -1.36 8.11
C GLY A 174 2.03 -0.44 9.06
N VAL A 175 0.78 -0.10 8.71
CA VAL A 175 -0.13 0.64 9.60
C VAL A 175 -0.35 -0.11 10.91
N ARG A 176 -0.56 -1.44 10.87
CA ARG A 176 -0.61 -2.27 12.08
C ARG A 176 0.67 -2.17 12.92
N SER A 177 1.84 -2.14 12.28
CA SER A 177 3.14 -2.00 12.95
C SER A 177 3.32 -0.63 13.61
N ILE A 178 2.91 0.45 12.93
CA ILE A 178 2.86 1.81 13.49
C ILE A 178 2.00 1.81 14.77
N HIS A 179 0.80 1.22 14.71
CA HIS A 179 -0.10 1.13 15.86
C HIS A 179 0.47 0.30 17.02
N ALA A 180 1.23 -0.76 16.71
CA ALA A 180 1.90 -1.59 17.72
C ALA A 180 3.03 -0.84 18.44
N LYS A 181 3.57 0.23 17.84
CA LYS A 181 4.52 1.15 18.49
C LYS A 181 3.84 2.24 19.33
N GLY A 182 2.51 2.22 19.47
CA GLY A 182 1.79 3.26 20.19
C GLY A 182 1.72 4.57 19.40
N LEU A 183 1.80 4.50 18.07
CA LEU A 183 1.71 5.64 17.15
C LEU A 183 0.46 5.53 16.29
N PHE A 184 0.02 6.63 15.70
CA PHE A 184 -0.93 6.65 14.59
C PHE A 184 -0.48 7.69 13.55
N HIS A 185 -0.88 7.49 12.30
CA HIS A 185 -0.49 8.36 11.21
C HIS A 185 -1.36 9.61 11.09
N GLY A 186 -2.69 9.49 11.15
CA GLY A 186 -3.62 10.63 11.10
C GLY A 186 -3.77 11.34 9.75
N GLY A 187 -3.07 10.89 8.70
CA GLY A 187 -2.96 11.57 7.41
C GLY A 187 -3.07 10.68 6.17
N LEU A 188 -3.38 9.39 6.33
CA LEU A 188 -3.32 8.37 5.25
C LEU A 188 -4.33 8.56 4.12
N HIS A 189 -5.21 9.56 4.20
CA HIS A 189 -6.13 9.92 3.12
C HIS A 189 -5.44 10.75 2.04
N LYS A 190 -4.28 11.33 2.33
CA LYS A 190 -3.51 12.17 1.42
C LYS A 190 -2.55 11.30 0.61
N GLN A 191 -2.58 11.42 -0.72
CA GLN A 191 -1.61 10.73 -1.59
C GLN A 191 -0.16 11.17 -1.28
N SER A 192 0.05 12.38 -0.76
CA SER A 192 1.36 12.89 -0.35
C SER A 192 1.92 12.26 0.93
N SER A 193 1.14 11.45 1.65
CA SER A 193 1.67 10.59 2.73
C SER A 193 2.36 9.33 2.22
N PHE A 194 2.34 9.09 0.90
CA PHE A 194 2.87 7.87 0.28
C PHE A 194 3.90 8.20 -0.80
N VAL A 195 5.00 7.45 -0.78
CA VAL A 195 6.14 7.68 -1.66
C VAL A 195 6.70 6.35 -2.17
N PHE A 196 7.10 6.32 -3.43
CA PHE A 196 7.90 5.24 -3.98
C PHE A 196 9.37 5.50 -3.62
N PHE A 197 9.96 4.54 -2.92
CA PHE A 197 11.39 4.52 -2.63
C PHE A 197 11.95 3.17 -3.09
N HIS A 198 12.71 3.21 -4.19
CA HIS A 198 13.03 2.04 -5.01
C HIS A 198 11.74 1.33 -5.46
N ASP A 199 11.68 0.01 -5.31
CA ASP A 199 10.59 -0.88 -5.70
C ASP A 199 9.47 -0.99 -4.65
N LYS A 200 9.38 -0.05 -3.70
CA LYS A 200 8.44 -0.13 -2.58
C LYS A 200 7.65 1.15 -2.37
N LEU A 201 6.36 0.99 -2.14
CA LEU A 201 5.49 2.04 -1.64
C LEU A 201 5.63 2.15 -0.13
N LYS A 202 6.00 3.33 0.36
CA LYS A 202 6.25 3.61 1.77
C LYS A 202 5.43 4.78 2.26
N VAL A 203 5.28 4.83 3.58
CA VAL A 203 4.58 5.90 4.29
C VAL A 203 5.58 6.89 4.87
N ILE A 204 5.22 8.18 4.92
CA ILE A 204 6.01 9.25 5.56
C ILE A 204 5.13 10.07 6.49
N ASN A 205 5.75 10.86 7.38
CA ASN A 205 5.08 11.84 8.23
C ASN A 205 4.09 11.26 9.26
N ILE A 206 4.58 10.47 10.23
CA ILE A 206 3.74 9.98 11.34
C ILE A 206 3.35 11.13 12.28
N GLU A 207 2.05 11.39 12.45
CA GLU A 207 1.55 12.62 13.08
C GLU A 207 1.28 12.52 14.59
N GLY A 208 1.18 11.35 15.20
CA GLY A 208 0.70 11.30 16.59
C GLY A 208 1.07 10.07 17.41
N TYR A 209 1.03 10.25 18.73
CA TYR A 209 1.12 9.19 19.73
C TYR A 209 -0.28 8.77 20.18
N LEU A 210 -0.46 7.47 20.38
CA LEU A 210 -1.66 6.89 20.96
C LEU A 210 -1.66 6.96 22.49
N ALA A 211 -0.48 7.08 23.12
CA ALA A 211 -0.33 7.04 24.58
C ALA A 211 -1.11 8.16 25.31
N ASP A 212 -1.30 9.30 24.64
CA ASP A 212 -1.99 10.47 25.19
C ASP A 212 -3.53 10.36 25.11
N LEU A 213 -4.04 9.28 24.50
CA LEU A 213 -5.45 9.08 24.21
C LEU A 213 -6.08 8.03 25.12
N SER A 214 -7.39 8.17 25.36
CA SER A 214 -8.16 7.13 26.06
C SER A 214 -8.14 5.82 25.25
N PRO A 215 -8.29 4.63 25.89
CA PRO A 215 -8.30 3.36 25.16
C PRO A 215 -9.33 3.29 24.02
N SER A 216 -10.48 3.96 24.18
CA SER A 216 -11.51 4.07 23.14
C SER A 216 -11.00 4.88 21.95
N ASP A 217 -10.45 6.06 22.21
CA ASP A 217 -9.93 6.95 21.17
C ASP A 217 -8.73 6.33 20.46
N GLN A 218 -7.91 5.54 21.15
CA GLN A 218 -6.83 4.78 20.53
C GLN A 218 -7.36 3.81 19.48
N VAL A 219 -8.39 3.03 19.82
CA VAL A 219 -9.02 2.09 18.87
C VAL A 219 -9.66 2.83 17.70
N GLU A 220 -10.34 3.95 17.99
CA GLU A 220 -10.96 4.78 16.95
C GLU A 220 -9.93 5.36 15.98
N ASN A 221 -8.83 5.94 16.48
CA ASN A 221 -7.77 6.48 15.61
C ASN A 221 -7.09 5.38 14.78
N LYS A 222 -6.87 4.19 15.35
CA LYS A 222 -6.34 3.04 14.59
C LYS A 222 -7.28 2.61 13.46
N LYS A 223 -8.59 2.58 13.69
CA LYS A 223 -9.59 2.27 12.64
C LYS A 223 -9.67 3.40 11.61
N LYS A 224 -9.59 4.65 12.07
CA LYS A 224 -9.57 5.85 11.23
C LYS A 224 -8.41 5.85 10.25
N ASP A 225 -7.20 5.46 10.67
CA ASP A 225 -6.04 5.33 9.78
C ASP A 225 -6.31 4.34 8.62
N LEU A 226 -6.93 3.20 8.91
CA LEU A 226 -7.28 2.22 7.87
C LEU A 226 -8.40 2.74 6.95
N MET A 227 -9.37 3.46 7.49
CA MET A 227 -10.40 4.11 6.67
C MET A 227 -9.81 5.22 5.78
N GLN A 228 -8.84 5.97 6.28
CA GLN A 228 -8.09 6.95 5.50
C GLN A 228 -7.28 6.27 4.39
N LEU A 229 -6.63 5.13 4.67
CA LEU A 229 -5.94 4.33 3.66
C LEU A 229 -6.92 3.87 2.55
N ARG A 230 -8.12 3.41 2.90
CA ARG A 230 -9.19 3.07 1.92
C ARG A 230 -9.52 4.26 1.02
N MET A 231 -9.68 5.46 1.58
CA MET A 231 -9.97 6.67 0.80
C MET A 231 -8.87 6.96 -0.22
N MET A 232 -7.60 6.84 0.18
CA MET A 232 -6.47 7.03 -0.74
C MET A 232 -6.48 5.98 -1.86
N LEU A 233 -6.68 4.69 -1.53
CA LEU A 233 -6.72 3.62 -2.52
C LEU A 233 -7.84 3.83 -3.55
N ASP A 234 -9.03 4.24 -3.11
CA ASP A 234 -10.15 4.53 -4.02
C ASP A 234 -9.81 5.67 -5.00
N VAL A 235 -9.15 6.73 -4.51
CA VAL A 235 -8.67 7.84 -5.36
C VAL A 235 -7.63 7.34 -6.38
N VAL A 236 -6.63 6.59 -5.95
CA VAL A 236 -5.57 6.05 -6.83
C VAL A 236 -6.16 5.14 -7.90
N PHE A 237 -7.04 4.21 -7.52
CA PHE A 237 -7.67 3.29 -8.46
C PHE A 237 -8.56 4.01 -9.47
N LYS A 238 -9.38 4.98 -9.03
CA LYS A 238 -10.19 5.81 -9.94
C LYS A 238 -9.34 6.59 -10.92
N LYS A 239 -8.17 7.07 -10.49
CA LYS A 239 -7.25 7.83 -11.34
C LYS A 239 -6.61 6.95 -12.41
N ILE A 240 -6.13 5.76 -12.05
CA ILE A 240 -5.45 4.84 -12.97
C ILE A 240 -6.44 4.12 -13.91
N LEU A 241 -7.58 3.66 -13.40
CA LEU A 241 -8.55 2.86 -14.16
C LEU A 241 -9.65 3.70 -14.83
N GLY A 242 -9.75 4.98 -14.46
CA GLY A 242 -10.82 5.89 -14.89
C GLY A 242 -12.11 5.73 -14.08
N SER A 243 -12.91 6.79 -14.01
CA SER A 243 -14.08 6.91 -13.11
C SER A 243 -15.23 5.90 -13.33
N LYS A 244 -15.19 5.10 -14.41
CA LYS A 244 -16.23 4.13 -14.78
C LYS A 244 -15.78 2.68 -14.70
N TYR A 245 -14.64 2.38 -14.06
CA TYR A 245 -14.16 1.01 -13.99
C TYR A 245 -15.15 0.11 -13.20
N SER A 246 -15.52 -1.04 -13.77
CA SER A 246 -16.33 -2.05 -13.08
C SER A 246 -15.43 -3.20 -12.64
N TRP A 247 -14.85 -3.10 -11.44
CA TRP A 247 -13.99 -4.15 -10.90
C TRP A 247 -14.55 -4.69 -9.58
N LYS A 248 -15.37 -5.74 -9.69
CA LYS A 248 -16.12 -6.34 -8.57
C LYS A 248 -15.23 -6.72 -7.40
N GLU A 249 -14.06 -7.28 -7.66
CA GLU A 249 -13.11 -7.70 -6.62
C GLU A 249 -12.58 -6.51 -5.81
N CYS A 250 -12.12 -5.47 -6.51
CA CYS A 250 -11.68 -4.21 -5.89
C CYS A 250 -12.83 -3.54 -5.11
N SER A 251 -14.03 -3.48 -5.68
CA SER A 251 -15.20 -2.93 -4.99
C SER A 251 -15.55 -3.73 -3.72
N SER A 252 -15.43 -5.06 -3.76
CA SER A 252 -15.64 -5.92 -2.60
C SER A 252 -14.60 -5.63 -1.51
N PHE A 253 -13.33 -5.49 -1.89
CA PHE A 253 -12.24 -5.16 -0.98
C PHE A 253 -12.43 -3.79 -0.33
N LEU A 254 -12.73 -2.74 -1.11
CA LEU A 254 -12.96 -1.40 -0.57
C LEU A 254 -14.19 -1.35 0.35
N LYS A 255 -15.23 -2.15 0.07
CA LYS A 255 -16.40 -2.27 0.96
C LYS A 255 -16.07 -3.04 2.25
N PHE A 256 -15.07 -3.92 2.24
CA PHE A 256 -14.70 -4.67 3.44
C PHE A 256 -14.27 -3.76 4.60
N PHE A 257 -13.69 -2.58 4.31
CA PHE A 257 -13.33 -1.58 5.32
C PHE A 257 -14.53 -1.11 6.17
N ASP A 258 -15.76 -1.15 5.64
CA ASP A 258 -16.96 -0.77 6.40
C ASP A 258 -17.23 -1.71 7.59
N ASN A 259 -16.63 -2.92 7.61
CA ASN A 259 -16.70 -3.82 8.76
C ASN A 259 -15.88 -3.31 9.97
N ALA A 260 -15.10 -2.24 9.83
CA ALA A 260 -14.42 -1.60 10.95
C ALA A 260 -15.38 -1.16 12.07
N GLU A 261 -16.64 -0.85 11.74
CA GLU A 261 -17.66 -0.48 12.73
C GLU A 261 -18.09 -1.68 13.59
N CYS A 262 -18.12 -2.87 13.01
CA CYS A 262 -18.69 -4.07 13.63
C CYS A 262 -17.65 -4.99 14.26
N LEU A 263 -16.42 -5.00 13.76
CA LEU A 263 -15.35 -5.90 14.21
C LEU A 263 -14.46 -5.22 15.24
N ASP A 264 -13.90 -6.01 16.16
CA ASP A 264 -12.78 -5.52 16.98
C ASP A 264 -11.56 -5.22 16.10
N TYR A 265 -10.68 -4.32 16.57
CA TYR A 265 -9.56 -3.84 15.77
C TYR A 265 -8.59 -4.96 15.34
N PRO A 266 -8.11 -5.84 16.24
CA PRO A 266 -7.29 -6.99 15.85
C PRO A 266 -7.95 -7.88 14.79
N GLU A 267 -9.20 -8.31 15.01
CA GLU A 267 -9.93 -9.15 14.07
C GLU A 267 -10.09 -8.46 12.71
N PHE A 268 -10.47 -7.17 12.71
CA PHE A 268 -10.63 -6.37 11.50
C PHE A 268 -9.36 -6.35 10.65
N VAL A 269 -8.20 -6.11 11.27
CA VAL A 269 -6.92 -6.00 10.57
C VAL A 269 -6.47 -7.34 10.02
N GLU A 270 -6.56 -8.43 10.80
CA GLU A 270 -6.20 -9.77 10.32
C GLU A 270 -7.05 -10.17 9.12
N LYS A 271 -8.36 -9.92 9.21
CA LYS A 271 -9.28 -10.17 8.10
C LYS A 271 -8.91 -9.32 6.89
N LEU A 272 -8.68 -8.03 7.07
CA LEU A 272 -8.29 -7.13 5.98
C LEU A 272 -7.01 -7.60 5.24
N ILE A 273 -5.99 -8.05 5.98
CA ILE A 273 -4.73 -8.58 5.41
C ILE A 273 -4.96 -9.89 4.65
N SER A 274 -5.86 -10.74 5.15
CA SER A 274 -6.20 -12.03 4.54
C SER A 274 -7.28 -11.96 3.45
N HIS A 275 -7.72 -10.75 3.08
CA HIS A 275 -8.77 -10.57 2.09
C HIS A 275 -8.32 -11.11 0.73
N PRO A 276 -9.17 -11.86 -0.03
CA PRO A 276 -8.80 -12.50 -1.30
C PRO A 276 -8.08 -11.58 -2.30
N PHE A 277 -8.48 -10.32 -2.36
CA PHE A 277 -7.88 -9.27 -3.19
C PHE A 277 -6.37 -9.06 -2.98
N LEU A 278 -5.86 -9.38 -1.79
CA LEU A 278 -4.45 -9.22 -1.41
C LEU A 278 -3.65 -10.53 -1.47
N LEU A 279 -4.30 -11.64 -1.82
CA LEU A 279 -3.68 -12.97 -1.79
C LEU A 279 -3.10 -13.36 -3.15
N SER A 280 -1.99 -14.10 -3.12
CA SER A 280 -1.44 -14.76 -4.30
C SER A 280 -2.38 -15.82 -4.85
N SER A 281 -2.19 -16.24 -6.11
CA SER A 281 -2.96 -17.33 -6.71
C SER A 281 -2.92 -18.61 -5.88
N GLU A 282 -1.77 -18.93 -5.30
CA GLU A 282 -1.60 -20.10 -4.44
C GLU A 282 -2.45 -19.98 -3.17
N GLU A 283 -2.38 -18.84 -2.49
CA GLU A 283 -3.16 -18.57 -1.28
C GLU A 283 -4.66 -18.56 -1.58
N ARG A 284 -5.10 -17.89 -2.65
CA ARG A 284 -6.49 -17.85 -3.11
C ARG A 284 -7.04 -19.24 -3.36
N MET A 285 -6.31 -20.07 -4.12
CA MET A 285 -6.72 -21.45 -4.38
C MET A 285 -6.75 -22.28 -3.09
N GLY A 286 -5.80 -22.03 -2.17
CA GLY A 286 -5.78 -22.65 -0.85
C GLY A 286 -6.96 -22.28 0.04
N MET A 287 -7.58 -21.12 -0.17
CA MET A 287 -8.79 -20.73 0.56
C MET A 287 -9.96 -21.68 0.29
N PHE A 288 -10.14 -22.18 -0.94
CA PHE A 288 -11.20 -23.17 -1.22
C PHE A 288 -11.00 -24.43 -0.38
N ALA A 289 -9.77 -24.90 -0.24
CA ALA A 289 -9.45 -26.01 0.65
C ALA A 289 -9.70 -25.66 2.13
N ARG A 290 -9.34 -24.45 2.58
CA ARG A 290 -9.62 -23.97 3.94
C ARG A 290 -11.12 -23.90 4.24
N TYR A 291 -11.93 -23.33 3.36
CA TYR A 291 -13.38 -23.24 3.55
C TYR A 291 -14.06 -24.60 3.46
N HIS A 292 -13.61 -25.46 2.55
CA HIS A 292 -14.08 -26.84 2.55
C HIS A 292 -13.71 -27.54 3.86
N ARG A 293 -12.51 -27.36 4.43
CA ARG A 293 -12.18 -27.96 5.74
C ARG A 293 -13.07 -27.46 6.88
N LYS A 294 -13.61 -26.24 6.81
CA LYS A 294 -14.61 -25.79 7.80
C LYS A 294 -15.87 -26.66 7.79
N TRP A 295 -16.16 -27.32 6.67
CA TRP A 295 -17.22 -28.33 6.56
C TRP A 295 -16.96 -29.55 7.45
N ASP A 296 -15.69 -29.94 7.57
CA ASP A 296 -15.25 -31.12 8.32
C ASP A 296 -15.17 -30.85 9.83
N ILE A 297 -15.37 -29.60 10.26
CA ILE A 297 -15.45 -29.22 11.68
C ILE A 297 -16.84 -29.57 12.22
N VAL A 298 -16.87 -30.43 13.25
CA VAL A 298 -18.09 -30.84 13.95
C VAL A 298 -18.93 -29.62 14.35
N GLY A 299 -20.18 -29.58 13.90
CA GLY A 299 -21.15 -28.51 14.21
C GLY A 299 -21.18 -27.34 13.22
N LYS A 300 -20.20 -27.19 12.31
CA LYS A 300 -20.17 -26.09 11.32
C LYS A 300 -20.73 -26.46 9.95
N GLN A 301 -20.85 -27.75 9.63
CA GLN A 301 -21.38 -28.23 8.34
C GLN A 301 -22.72 -27.58 7.97
N LYS A 302 -23.71 -27.62 8.87
CA LYS A 302 -25.04 -27.04 8.60
C LYS A 302 -24.99 -25.53 8.38
N ALA A 303 -24.07 -24.83 9.04
CA ALA A 303 -23.89 -23.39 8.89
C ALA A 303 -23.27 -23.05 7.53
N VAL A 304 -22.26 -23.81 7.09
CA VAL A 304 -21.65 -23.67 5.77
C VAL A 304 -22.67 -24.00 4.67
N GLU A 305 -23.40 -25.10 4.77
CA GLU A 305 -24.47 -25.45 3.83
C GLU A 305 -25.55 -24.37 3.76
N LYS A 306 -25.98 -23.83 4.92
CA LYS A 306 -26.95 -22.74 4.98
C LYS A 306 -26.43 -21.47 4.30
N ALA A 307 -25.17 -21.10 4.54
CA ALA A 307 -24.54 -19.94 3.91
C ALA A 307 -24.46 -20.10 2.38
N LEU A 308 -24.07 -21.29 1.90
CA LEU A 308 -23.99 -21.58 0.46
C LEU A 308 -25.34 -21.70 -0.24
N ARG A 309 -26.44 -21.84 0.51
CA ARG A 309 -27.83 -21.76 0.01
C ARG A 309 -28.39 -20.35 -0.02
N SER A 310 -27.62 -19.34 0.40
CA SER A 310 -27.99 -17.93 0.24
C SER A 310 -28.24 -17.60 -1.24
N SER A 311 -29.18 -16.68 -1.50
CA SER A 311 -29.48 -16.18 -2.84
C SER A 311 -28.27 -15.57 -3.54
N ASP A 312 -27.28 -15.11 -2.77
CA ASP A 312 -26.03 -14.56 -3.32
C ASP A 312 -25.27 -15.59 -4.17
N PHE A 313 -25.47 -16.89 -3.93
CA PHE A 313 -24.82 -17.96 -4.67
C PHE A 313 -25.67 -18.56 -5.80
N ASP A 314 -26.90 -18.08 -6.02
CA ASP A 314 -27.83 -18.69 -6.98
C ASP A 314 -27.29 -18.74 -8.41
N HIS A 315 -26.49 -17.74 -8.80
CA HIS A 315 -25.87 -17.67 -10.13
C HIS A 315 -24.79 -18.73 -10.37
N PHE A 316 -24.33 -19.44 -9.34
CA PHE A 316 -23.42 -20.58 -9.47
C PHE A 316 -24.14 -21.94 -9.48
N LYS A 317 -25.47 -21.97 -9.33
CA LYS A 317 -26.23 -23.22 -9.46
C LYS A 317 -26.12 -23.75 -10.88
N SER A 318 -26.12 -25.08 -11.01
CA SER A 318 -25.92 -25.75 -12.29
C SER A 318 -24.60 -25.36 -12.98
N TRP A 319 -23.55 -25.05 -12.20
CA TRP A 319 -22.21 -24.75 -12.72
C TRP A 319 -21.64 -25.88 -13.58
N ASN A 320 -22.16 -27.10 -13.45
CA ASN A 320 -21.80 -28.29 -14.21
C ASN A 320 -22.55 -28.44 -15.55
N ARG A 321 -23.29 -27.42 -16.03
CA ARG A 321 -23.96 -27.48 -17.34
C ARG A 321 -22.97 -27.62 -18.49
N THR A 322 -23.38 -28.27 -19.57
CA THR A 322 -22.51 -28.72 -20.68
C THR A 322 -21.48 -27.70 -21.19
N PRO A 323 -21.78 -26.40 -21.38
CA PRO A 323 -20.77 -25.43 -21.81
C PRO A 323 -19.70 -25.15 -20.74
N VAL A 324 -20.11 -24.99 -19.48
CA VAL A 324 -19.19 -24.76 -18.36
C VAL A 324 -18.43 -26.05 -18.06
N LEU A 325 -19.10 -27.20 -18.03
CA LEU A 325 -18.48 -28.51 -17.87
C LEU A 325 -17.50 -28.83 -19.00
N SER A 326 -17.81 -28.49 -20.25
CA SER A 326 -16.89 -28.62 -21.39
C SER A 326 -15.65 -27.75 -21.19
N ASN A 327 -15.83 -26.50 -20.76
CA ASN A 327 -14.72 -25.61 -20.42
C ASN A 327 -13.90 -26.13 -19.24
N MET A 328 -14.54 -26.68 -18.21
CA MET A 328 -13.90 -27.27 -17.04
C MET A 328 -13.16 -28.55 -17.40
N ASN A 329 -13.72 -29.41 -18.24
CA ASN A 329 -13.05 -30.62 -18.72
C ASN A 329 -11.88 -30.27 -19.63
N LYS A 330 -12.03 -29.28 -20.52
CA LYS A 330 -10.93 -28.77 -21.33
C LYS A 330 -9.83 -28.18 -20.45
N PHE A 331 -10.20 -27.40 -19.45
CA PHE A 331 -9.28 -26.84 -18.46
C PHE A 331 -8.58 -27.94 -17.66
N MET A 332 -9.32 -28.88 -17.06
CA MET A 332 -8.79 -30.01 -16.29
C MET A 332 -7.91 -30.95 -17.10
N LYS A 333 -8.29 -31.24 -18.34
CA LYS A 333 -7.46 -32.03 -19.24
C LYS A 333 -6.19 -31.29 -19.62
N GLY A 334 -6.27 -29.98 -19.85
CA GLY A 334 -5.12 -29.13 -20.13
C GLY A 334 -4.19 -28.93 -18.93
N VAL A 335 -4.73 -28.92 -17.72
CA VAL A 335 -4.00 -28.66 -16.48
C VAL A 335 -3.50 -29.97 -15.85
N TYR A 336 -4.36 -30.94 -15.57
CA TYR A 336 -4.01 -32.12 -14.76
C TYR A 336 -4.08 -33.46 -15.50
N TYR A 337 -4.37 -33.49 -16.81
CA TYR A 337 -4.65 -34.71 -17.56
C TYR A 337 -5.68 -35.63 -16.85
N HIS A 338 -6.71 -35.01 -16.27
CA HIS A 338 -7.68 -35.68 -15.39
C HIS A 338 -9.11 -35.49 -15.89
N SER A 339 -9.97 -36.51 -15.77
CA SER A 339 -11.40 -36.42 -16.05
C SER A 339 -12.18 -36.06 -14.79
N SER A 340 -13.15 -35.15 -14.91
CA SER A 340 -13.99 -34.76 -13.76
C SER A 340 -14.87 -35.93 -13.29
N GLY A 341 -15.05 -36.05 -11.98
CA GLY A 341 -16.08 -36.92 -11.39
C GLY A 341 -17.50 -36.38 -11.63
N ASN A 342 -18.51 -37.18 -11.33
CA ASN A 342 -19.91 -36.75 -11.46
C ASN A 342 -20.27 -35.76 -10.35
N TYR A 343 -20.40 -34.47 -10.71
CA TYR A 343 -20.93 -33.41 -9.86
C TYR A 343 -22.39 -33.11 -10.25
N SER A 344 -23.26 -32.95 -9.26
CA SER A 344 -24.70 -32.61 -9.38
C SER A 344 -24.96 -31.18 -9.86
N GLY A 345 -24.02 -30.25 -9.64
CA GLY A 345 -24.18 -28.83 -10.00
C GLY A 345 -24.62 -27.93 -8.86
N GLU A 346 -24.76 -28.47 -7.65
CA GLU A 346 -24.98 -27.70 -6.42
C GLU A 346 -23.74 -26.86 -6.06
N VAL A 347 -23.95 -25.71 -5.42
CA VAL A 347 -22.87 -24.77 -5.03
C VAL A 347 -21.90 -25.40 -4.04
N THR A 348 -22.41 -26.25 -3.16
CA THR A 348 -21.60 -27.02 -2.19
C THR A 348 -20.58 -27.92 -2.90
N GLU A 349 -20.98 -28.50 -4.04
CA GLU A 349 -20.12 -29.33 -4.85
C GLU A 349 -19.15 -28.52 -5.72
N LEU A 350 -19.47 -27.25 -6.04
CA LEU A 350 -18.50 -26.33 -6.64
C LEU A 350 -17.33 -26.07 -5.69
N LEU A 351 -17.60 -25.81 -4.41
CA LEU A 351 -16.55 -25.64 -3.40
C LEU A 351 -15.69 -26.92 -3.28
N ARG A 352 -16.32 -28.10 -3.28
CA ARG A 352 -15.62 -29.39 -3.29
C ARG A 352 -14.76 -29.57 -4.54
N TYR A 353 -15.28 -29.21 -5.71
CA TYR A 353 -14.55 -29.24 -6.97
C TYR A 353 -13.30 -28.36 -6.92
N LEU A 354 -13.43 -27.09 -6.50
CA LEU A 354 -12.31 -26.15 -6.42
C LEU A 354 -11.26 -26.58 -5.37
N ARG A 355 -11.69 -27.17 -4.24
CA ARG A 355 -10.78 -27.80 -3.28
C ARG A 355 -9.99 -28.96 -3.93
N ASN A 356 -10.65 -29.78 -4.74
CA ASN A 356 -9.97 -30.90 -5.42
C ASN A 356 -8.95 -30.38 -6.45
N LEU A 357 -9.26 -29.30 -7.19
CA LEU A 357 -8.28 -28.65 -8.07
C LEU A 357 -6.99 -28.29 -7.33
N TYR A 358 -7.13 -27.62 -6.17
CA TYR A 358 -5.99 -27.24 -5.34
C TYR A 358 -5.23 -28.46 -4.84
N ASN A 359 -5.91 -29.50 -4.34
CA ASN A 359 -5.24 -30.70 -3.85
C ASN A 359 -4.50 -31.46 -4.96
N HIS A 360 -5.07 -31.55 -6.17
CA HIS A 360 -4.43 -32.19 -7.31
C HIS A 360 -3.19 -31.44 -7.79
N TYR A 361 -3.15 -30.11 -7.67
CA TYR A 361 -1.94 -29.32 -7.92
C TYR A 361 -0.74 -29.82 -7.12
N TYR A 362 -0.88 -29.98 -5.80
CA TYR A 362 0.22 -30.44 -4.94
C TYR A 362 0.50 -31.94 -5.05
N GLN A 363 -0.53 -32.75 -5.27
CA GLN A 363 -0.36 -34.20 -5.41
C GLN A 363 0.37 -34.57 -6.69
N SER A 364 0.06 -33.89 -7.79
CA SER A 364 0.63 -34.23 -9.09
C SER A 364 2.06 -33.72 -9.28
N LYS A 365 2.56 -32.80 -8.42
CA LYS A 365 3.86 -32.07 -8.57
C LYS A 365 4.20 -31.81 -10.04
N ALA A 366 3.19 -31.49 -10.84
CA ALA A 366 3.34 -31.50 -12.27
C ALA A 366 4.18 -30.28 -12.61
N LEU A 367 5.45 -30.51 -12.96
CA LEU A 367 6.42 -29.51 -13.41
C LEU A 367 5.90 -28.62 -14.56
N THR A 368 4.74 -28.95 -15.12
CA THR A 368 4.09 -28.31 -16.26
C THR A 368 2.90 -27.42 -15.90
N VAL A 369 2.43 -27.39 -14.64
CA VAL A 369 1.22 -26.65 -14.25
C VAL A 369 1.55 -25.43 -13.43
N ASN A 370 1.09 -24.26 -13.90
CA ASN A 370 1.20 -23.01 -13.17
C ASN A 370 -0.10 -22.73 -12.38
N ILE A 371 0.01 -22.57 -11.06
CA ILE A 371 -1.14 -22.25 -10.19
C ILE A 371 -1.79 -20.91 -10.56
N VAL A 372 -1.04 -19.99 -11.16
CA VAL A 372 -1.54 -18.70 -11.65
C VAL A 372 -2.56 -18.90 -12.76
N ASP A 373 -2.31 -19.81 -13.71
CA ASP A 373 -3.24 -20.14 -14.78
C ASP A 373 -4.49 -20.85 -14.24
N VAL A 374 -4.31 -21.62 -13.16
CA VAL A 374 -5.42 -22.33 -12.52
C VAL A 374 -6.38 -21.35 -11.85
N ASP A 375 -5.86 -20.47 -11.00
CA ASP A 375 -6.64 -19.39 -10.37
C ASP A 375 -7.30 -18.51 -11.43
N SER A 376 -6.56 -18.11 -12.48
CA SER A 376 -7.08 -17.35 -13.62
C SER A 376 -8.30 -18.02 -14.27
N GLY A 377 -8.20 -19.32 -14.56
CA GLY A 377 -9.30 -20.10 -15.13
C GLY A 377 -10.51 -20.16 -14.21
N VAL A 378 -10.30 -20.30 -12.89
CA VAL A 378 -11.36 -20.28 -11.88
C VAL A 378 -12.04 -18.92 -11.82
N GLN A 379 -11.29 -17.80 -11.82
CA GLN A 379 -11.88 -16.46 -11.82
C GLN A 379 -12.73 -16.20 -13.07
N ARG A 380 -12.26 -16.65 -14.23
CA ARG A 380 -13.02 -16.49 -15.49
C ARG A 380 -14.31 -17.31 -15.51
N LEU A 381 -14.30 -18.52 -14.95
CA LEU A 381 -15.47 -19.40 -14.93
C LEU A 381 -16.45 -19.06 -13.79
N PHE A 382 -15.94 -18.61 -12.65
CA PHE A 382 -16.70 -18.38 -11.42
C PHE A 382 -16.37 -17.01 -10.79
N PRO A 383 -16.60 -15.90 -11.52
CA PRO A 383 -16.18 -14.58 -11.08
C PRO A 383 -16.86 -14.14 -9.79
N GLY A 384 -16.07 -13.78 -8.78
CA GLY A 384 -16.58 -13.31 -7.49
C GLY A 384 -16.99 -14.41 -6.51
N PHE A 385 -16.79 -15.70 -6.84
CA PHE A 385 -17.17 -16.81 -5.96
C PHE A 385 -16.37 -16.79 -4.65
N LEU A 386 -15.06 -16.57 -4.73
CA LEU A 386 -14.18 -16.56 -3.56
C LEU A 386 -14.50 -15.40 -2.61
N GLU A 387 -14.83 -14.24 -3.13
CA GLU A 387 -15.19 -13.04 -2.38
C GLU A 387 -16.52 -13.24 -1.63
N LEU A 388 -17.48 -13.93 -2.25
CA LEU A 388 -18.72 -14.33 -1.58
C LEU A 388 -18.47 -15.38 -0.50
N LEU A 389 -17.64 -16.39 -0.76
CA LEU A 389 -17.23 -17.35 0.27
C LEU A 389 -16.58 -16.65 1.45
N TYR A 390 -15.68 -15.70 1.20
CA TYR A 390 -15.03 -14.92 2.24
C TYR A 390 -16.05 -14.11 3.06
N THR A 391 -16.99 -13.43 2.40
CA THR A 391 -18.02 -12.63 3.08
C THR A 391 -18.93 -13.48 3.98
N HIS A 392 -19.33 -14.66 3.50
CA HIS A 392 -20.33 -15.51 4.17
C HIS A 392 -19.73 -16.53 5.13
N LEU A 393 -18.54 -17.05 4.85
CA LEU A 393 -17.93 -18.14 5.60
C LEU A 393 -16.82 -17.68 6.54
N GLU A 394 -16.26 -16.48 6.38
CA GLU A 394 -15.21 -15.99 7.31
C GLU A 394 -15.78 -15.51 8.66
N LYS A 395 -17.11 -15.42 8.77
CA LYS A 395 -17.85 -15.21 10.03
C LYS A 395 -18.20 -16.51 10.75
N LEU A 396 -18.00 -17.66 10.09
CA LEU A 396 -18.23 -19.02 10.63
C LEU A 396 -16.93 -19.62 11.16
#